data_AF-A0A356IB72-F1
#
_entry.id   AF-A0A356IB72-F1
#
_cell.length_a   1.000
_cell.length_b   1.000
_cell.length_c   1.000
_cell.angle_alpha   90.00
_cell.angle_beta   90.00
_cell.angle_gamma   90.00
#
_symmetry.space_group_name_H-M   'P 1'
#
loop_
_entity.id
_entity.type
_entity.pdbx_description
1 polymer ?
#
loop_
_entity_poly.entity_id
_entity_poly.type
_entity_poly.pdbx_seq_one_letter_code
_entity_poly.pdbx_strand_id
1 'polypeptide(L)'
;MRVLIRTPNWLGDIVMALPATAAIRRHFSSATLCVAAPVALAPLFKAVEGIDEIIGLSGHGFIETKQEITTIAKENFDTAILFPNSFRSAWVLYRAGVRERWGYKSDFRGWLLSRAIRKLKHEGTGQRHQVNYYEDLVHGLGMDLNKTNPRLIPSQEMKVLGTDLLDRRNVARDSGPFIGIAPGAAYGHAKRWSPLRFAEVILRLYRSIDATCVLVGSNADRDAGSAIESALLTLDHDGQKTPMRSQKFVNLIGMTDISALIGIVSQCQVFLSNDSGAMHLASALDIPVTAVFGPSDEFQTSPLGRHTILVNPVRCRPCLLRECPIDHRCMSGISSDRVIEALEQQLIEATS
;
A
#
# COMPACT_ATOMS: atom_id res chain seq x y z
N MET A 1 7.89 -27.24 13.65
CA MET A 1 8.74 -26.04 13.51
C MET A 1 7.84 -24.83 13.29
N ARG A 2 8.04 -23.75 14.05
CA ARG A 2 7.29 -22.49 13.95
C ARG A 2 8.23 -21.39 13.46
N VAL A 3 7.83 -20.72 12.37
CA VAL A 3 8.60 -19.67 11.71
C VAL A 3 7.85 -18.36 11.81
N LEU A 4 8.52 -17.30 12.26
CA LEU A 4 7.98 -15.95 12.36
C LEU A 4 8.53 -15.05 11.26
N ILE A 5 7.67 -14.31 10.57
CA ILE A 5 8.07 -13.20 9.70
C ILE A 5 7.73 -11.89 10.41
N ARG A 6 8.75 -11.08 10.73
CA ARG A 6 8.54 -9.71 11.20
C ARG A 6 8.42 -8.79 10.00
N THR A 7 7.22 -8.25 9.78
CA THR A 7 6.91 -7.45 8.59
C THR A 7 7.48 -6.03 8.69
N PRO A 8 7.56 -5.30 7.56
CA PRO A 8 7.67 -3.84 7.58
C PRO A 8 6.47 -3.19 8.28
N ASN A 9 6.57 -1.88 8.52
CA ASN A 9 5.55 -1.14 9.26
C ASN A 9 4.54 -0.40 8.37
N TRP A 10 4.87 -0.15 7.10
CA TRP A 10 4.04 0.61 6.17
C TRP A 10 3.32 -0.32 5.21
N LEU A 11 2.09 0.03 4.84
CA LEU A 11 1.27 -0.78 3.94
C LEU A 11 1.98 -1.09 2.61
N GLY A 12 2.56 -0.07 1.96
CA GLY A 12 3.30 -0.25 0.70
C GLY A 12 4.47 -1.23 0.84
N ASP A 13 5.29 -1.08 1.88
CA ASP A 13 6.40 -1.98 2.17
C ASP A 13 5.94 -3.41 2.46
N ILE A 14 4.85 -3.58 3.21
CA ILE A 14 4.25 -4.90 3.48
C ILE A 14 3.85 -5.58 2.17
N VAL A 15 3.11 -4.87 1.32
CA VAL A 15 2.68 -5.39 0.01
C VAL A 15 3.88 -5.73 -0.86
N MET A 16 4.88 -4.85 -0.92
CA MET A 16 6.11 -5.09 -1.69
C MET A 16 6.96 -6.25 -1.13
N ALA A 17 6.81 -6.62 0.14
CA ALA A 17 7.48 -7.77 0.75
C ALA A 17 6.75 -9.11 0.51
N LEU A 18 5.53 -9.12 -0.06
CA LEU A 18 4.76 -10.35 -0.26
C LEU A 18 5.46 -11.41 -1.13
N PRO A 19 6.17 -11.07 -2.23
CA PRO A 19 6.93 -12.08 -2.99
C PRO A 19 8.02 -12.77 -2.15
N ALA A 20 8.69 -12.02 -1.28
CA ALA A 20 9.67 -12.56 -0.34
C ALA A 20 8.99 -13.44 0.73
N THR A 21 7.83 -13.04 1.23
CA THR A 21 7.00 -13.87 2.13
C THR A 21 6.61 -15.20 1.47
N ALA A 22 6.23 -15.19 0.19
CA ALA A 22 5.93 -16.41 -0.56
C ALA A 22 7.17 -17.31 -0.74
N ALA A 23 8.36 -16.73 -0.92
CA ALA A 23 9.61 -17.49 -0.93
C ALA A 23 9.90 -18.17 0.41
N ILE A 24 9.65 -17.47 1.53
CA ILE A 24 9.78 -18.03 2.89
C ILE A 24 8.80 -19.20 3.06
N ARG A 25 7.54 -19.07 2.65
CA ARG A 25 6.55 -20.17 2.69
C ARG A 25 7.01 -21.39 1.91
N ARG A 26 7.55 -21.21 0.69
CA ARG A 26 8.04 -22.32 -0.13
C ARG A 26 9.23 -23.02 0.52
N HIS A 27 10.17 -22.24 1.06
CA HIS A 27 11.34 -22.79 1.74
C HIS A 27 10.94 -23.57 3.01
N PHE A 28 9.99 -23.04 3.78
CA PHE A 28 9.48 -23.67 5.00
C PHE A 28 8.15 -24.38 4.77
N SER A 29 8.04 -25.21 3.72
CA SER A 29 6.79 -25.79 3.24
C SER A 29 6.01 -26.66 4.24
N SER A 30 6.66 -27.22 5.26
CA SER A 30 6.01 -28.01 6.33
C SER A 30 5.90 -27.28 7.67
N ALA A 31 6.41 -26.05 7.78
CA ALA A 31 6.37 -25.29 9.02
C ALA A 31 5.03 -24.55 9.20
N THR A 32 4.72 -24.23 10.46
CA THR A 32 3.71 -23.21 10.78
C THR A 32 4.32 -21.84 10.58
N LEU A 33 3.80 -21.06 9.64
CA LEU A 33 4.27 -19.74 9.29
C LEU A 33 3.38 -18.66 9.92
N CYS A 34 3.95 -17.93 10.87
CA CYS A 34 3.32 -16.80 11.52
C CYS A 34 3.87 -15.48 10.98
N VAL A 35 3.02 -14.48 10.82
CA VAL A 35 3.42 -13.10 10.51
C VAL A 35 3.14 -12.19 11.70
N ALA A 36 4.10 -11.34 12.06
CA ALA A 36 3.89 -10.29 13.05
C ALA A 36 3.97 -8.91 12.39
N ALA A 37 2.82 -8.22 12.38
CA ALA A 37 2.58 -6.98 11.65
C ALA A 37 1.92 -5.92 12.55
N PRO A 38 2.01 -4.62 12.21
CA PRO A 38 1.27 -3.58 12.94
C PRO A 38 -0.21 -3.93 13.06
N VAL A 39 -0.81 -3.72 14.24
CA VAL A 39 -2.19 -4.15 14.53
C VAL A 39 -3.21 -3.72 13.46
N ALA A 40 -3.08 -2.51 12.93
CA ALA A 40 -3.98 -1.97 11.90
C ALA A 40 -3.82 -2.64 10.52
N LEU A 41 -2.67 -3.28 10.26
CA LEU A 41 -2.34 -3.93 8.99
C LEU A 41 -2.33 -5.45 9.10
N ALA A 42 -2.33 -6.02 10.30
CA ALA A 42 -2.34 -7.46 10.54
C ALA A 42 -3.49 -8.20 9.80
N PRO A 43 -4.74 -7.69 9.75
CA PRO A 43 -5.81 -8.37 9.02
C PRO A 43 -5.57 -8.53 7.52
N LEU A 44 -4.68 -7.74 6.90
CA LEU A 44 -4.28 -7.89 5.48
C LEU A 44 -3.79 -9.30 5.18
N PHE A 45 -3.10 -9.93 6.12
CA PHE A 45 -2.52 -11.26 5.92
C PHE A 45 -3.57 -12.38 5.85
N LYS A 46 -4.83 -12.12 6.21
CA LYS A 46 -5.94 -13.03 5.88
C LYS A 46 -6.22 -13.13 4.37
N ALA A 47 -5.73 -12.17 3.58
CA ALA A 47 -5.79 -12.17 2.12
C ALA A 47 -4.48 -12.64 1.47
N VAL A 48 -3.53 -13.20 2.25
CA VAL A 48 -2.25 -13.70 1.75
C VAL A 48 -2.23 -15.22 1.89
N GLU A 49 -1.97 -15.92 0.78
CA GLU A 49 -1.89 -17.38 0.79
C GLU A 49 -0.64 -17.87 1.54
N GLY A 50 -0.77 -19.00 2.25
CA GLY A 50 0.34 -19.67 2.93
C GLY A 50 0.74 -19.07 4.29
N ILE A 51 -0.05 -18.17 4.85
CA ILE A 51 0.09 -17.69 6.23
C ILE A 51 -0.84 -18.50 7.14
N ASP A 52 -0.27 -19.10 8.19
CA ASP A 52 -1.02 -19.96 9.12
C ASP A 52 -1.51 -19.16 10.34
N GLU A 53 -0.71 -18.21 10.82
CA GLU A 53 -1.00 -17.44 12.03
C GLU A 53 -0.61 -15.96 11.87
N ILE A 54 -1.31 -15.08 12.60
CA ILE A 54 -1.11 -13.63 12.52
C ILE A 54 -1.03 -13.06 13.94
N ILE A 55 0.04 -12.31 14.22
CA ILE A 55 0.22 -11.55 15.46
C ILE A 55 0.14 -10.05 15.17
N GLY A 56 -0.77 -9.37 15.85
CA GLY A 56 -0.86 -7.92 15.85
C GLY A 56 0.16 -7.30 16.79
N LEU A 57 0.91 -6.32 16.29
CA LEU A 57 1.95 -5.62 17.04
C LEU A 57 1.50 -4.23 17.43
N SER A 58 1.45 -4.00 18.74
CA SER A 58 1.26 -2.69 19.35
C SER A 58 2.48 -1.81 19.12
N GLY A 59 2.28 -0.51 18.95
CA GLY A 59 3.24 0.46 18.36
C GLY A 59 4.66 0.53 18.94
N HIS A 60 5.06 1.72 19.40
CA HIS A 60 6.44 1.99 19.81
C HIS A 60 6.45 2.60 21.21
N GLY A 61 7.07 1.90 22.16
CA GLY A 61 7.17 2.35 23.55
C GLY A 61 7.61 1.20 24.47
N PHE A 62 8.00 1.52 25.71
CA PHE A 62 8.59 0.53 26.62
C PHE A 62 7.61 -0.59 26.99
N ILE A 63 6.34 -0.24 27.23
CA ILE A 63 5.29 -1.19 27.60
C ILE A 63 4.97 -2.09 26.41
N GLU A 64 4.77 -1.50 25.23
CA GLU A 64 4.50 -2.18 23.96
C GLU A 64 5.64 -3.14 23.60
N THR A 65 6.88 -2.75 23.88
CA THR A 65 8.05 -3.62 23.73
C THR A 65 8.00 -4.84 24.61
N LYS A 66 7.68 -4.64 25.90
CA LYS A 66 7.59 -5.74 26.85
C LYS A 66 6.46 -6.69 26.47
N GLN A 67 5.34 -6.16 25.99
CA GLN A 67 4.22 -6.93 25.45
C GLN A 67 4.62 -7.71 24.19
N GLU A 68 5.32 -7.09 23.24
CA GLU A 68 5.82 -7.74 22.01
C GLU A 68 6.76 -8.91 22.36
N ILE A 69 7.74 -8.69 23.26
CA ILE A 69 8.64 -9.74 23.75
C ILE A 69 7.86 -10.89 24.39
N THR A 70 6.93 -10.56 25.29
CA THR A 70 6.16 -11.57 26.04
C THR A 70 5.27 -12.38 25.10
N THR A 71 4.64 -11.72 24.13
CA THR A 71 3.78 -12.38 23.13
C THR A 71 4.60 -13.34 22.28
N ILE A 72 5.71 -12.88 21.70
CA ILE A 72 6.57 -13.71 20.86
C ILE A 72 7.20 -14.87 21.65
N ALA A 73 7.61 -14.64 22.91
CA ALA A 73 8.21 -15.67 23.75
C ALA A 73 7.24 -16.81 24.07
N LYS A 74 5.94 -16.52 24.26
CA LYS A 74 4.92 -17.54 24.54
C LYS A 74 4.69 -18.50 23.38
N GLU A 75 4.92 -18.03 22.16
CA GLU A 75 4.68 -18.78 20.93
C GLU A 75 5.83 -19.73 20.55
N ASN A 76 6.97 -19.67 21.25
CA ASN A 76 8.12 -20.56 21.07
C ASN A 76 8.57 -20.72 19.61
N PHE A 77 8.77 -19.61 18.88
CA PHE A 77 9.27 -19.64 17.50
C PHE A 77 10.70 -20.20 17.42
N ASP A 78 10.92 -21.12 16.48
CA ASP A 78 12.24 -21.70 16.21
C ASP A 78 13.10 -20.71 15.41
N THR A 79 12.49 -20.11 14.39
CA THR A 79 13.14 -19.19 13.44
C THR A 79 12.32 -17.93 13.26
N ALA A 80 12.99 -16.79 13.13
CA ALA A 80 12.38 -15.53 12.74
C ALA A 80 13.17 -14.82 11.64
N ILE A 81 12.46 -14.34 10.61
CA ILE A 81 13.00 -13.56 9.50
C ILE A 81 12.56 -12.11 9.67
N LEU A 82 13.52 -11.17 9.68
CA LEU A 82 13.29 -9.75 9.87
C LEU A 82 13.39 -8.96 8.58
N PHE A 83 12.26 -8.40 8.12
CA PHE A 83 12.25 -7.38 7.07
C PHE A 83 12.66 -5.98 7.55
N PRO A 84 12.27 -5.50 8.75
CA PRO A 84 12.78 -4.25 9.29
C PRO A 84 14.29 -4.30 9.50
N ASN A 85 14.94 -3.14 9.51
CA ASN A 85 16.40 -3.00 9.70
C ASN A 85 16.82 -2.52 11.10
N SER A 86 15.86 -2.09 11.93
CA SER A 86 16.17 -1.43 13.20
C SER A 86 16.80 -2.39 14.21
N PHE A 87 17.70 -1.87 15.04
CA PHE A 87 18.28 -2.57 16.18
C PHE A 87 17.19 -3.16 17.07
N ARG A 88 16.17 -2.34 17.37
CA ARG A 88 15.01 -2.70 18.17
C ARG A 88 14.36 -4.01 17.72
N SER A 89 14.09 -4.14 16.41
CA SER A 89 13.39 -5.32 15.88
C SER A 89 14.14 -6.62 16.14
N ALA A 90 15.47 -6.61 16.02
CA ALA A 90 16.32 -7.76 16.34
C ALA A 90 16.43 -8.00 17.86
N TRP A 91 16.50 -6.93 18.64
CA TRP A 91 16.62 -7.01 20.10
C TRP A 91 15.39 -7.65 20.75
N VAL A 92 14.19 -7.31 20.28
CA VAL A 92 12.93 -7.93 20.74
C VAL A 92 12.97 -9.45 20.56
N LEU A 93 13.36 -9.93 19.38
CA LEU A 93 13.42 -11.37 19.10
C LEU A 93 14.51 -12.09 19.91
N TYR A 94 15.66 -11.44 20.10
CA TYR A 94 16.72 -11.94 20.98
C TYR A 94 16.21 -12.10 22.42
N ARG A 95 15.50 -11.09 22.96
CA ARG A 95 14.93 -11.13 24.31
C ARG A 95 13.76 -12.11 24.44
N ALA A 96 13.03 -12.36 23.36
CA ALA A 96 11.98 -13.36 23.30
C ALA A 96 12.51 -14.80 23.22
N GLY A 97 13.83 -15.00 23.09
CA GLY A 97 14.45 -16.32 23.10
C GLY A 97 14.37 -17.08 21.77
N VAL A 98 13.96 -16.43 20.68
CA VAL A 98 13.92 -17.04 19.34
C VAL A 98 15.34 -17.40 18.92
N ARG A 99 15.65 -18.68 18.67
CA ARG A 99 17.03 -19.15 18.46
C ARG A 99 17.62 -18.68 17.13
N GLU A 100 16.90 -18.93 16.03
CA GLU A 100 17.31 -18.52 14.69
C GLU A 100 16.70 -17.15 14.35
N ARG A 101 17.54 -16.13 14.13
CA ARG A 101 17.13 -14.74 13.88
C ARG A 101 17.86 -14.24 12.63
N TRP A 102 17.14 -14.14 11.51
CA TRP A 102 17.70 -13.95 10.18
C TRP A 102 17.34 -12.58 9.61
N GLY A 103 18.29 -11.87 9.01
CA GLY A 103 18.02 -10.59 8.38
C GLY A 103 19.27 -9.84 7.93
N TYR A 104 19.08 -8.60 7.48
CA TYR A 104 20.20 -7.74 7.08
C TYR A 104 21.05 -7.30 8.28
N LYS A 105 22.37 -7.33 8.11
CA LYS A 105 23.38 -6.75 9.02
C LYS A 105 23.39 -5.22 8.88
N SER A 106 22.36 -4.57 9.43
CA SER A 106 22.19 -3.11 9.48
C SER A 106 22.15 -2.60 10.93
N ASP A 107 22.27 -1.28 11.12
CA ASP A 107 21.98 -0.61 12.40
C ASP A 107 22.64 -1.26 13.62
N PHE A 108 23.91 -1.66 13.47
CA PHE A 108 24.73 -2.36 14.49
C PHE A 108 24.11 -3.63 15.11
N ARG A 109 23.02 -4.17 14.54
CA ARG A 109 22.27 -5.30 15.10
C ARG A 109 22.86 -6.68 14.78
N GLY A 110 24.00 -6.74 14.10
CA GLY A 110 24.54 -7.98 13.56
C GLY A 110 24.79 -9.07 14.59
N TRP A 111 25.19 -8.70 15.82
CA TRP A 111 25.42 -9.64 16.93
C TRP A 111 24.12 -10.18 17.53
N LEU A 112 22.97 -9.54 17.27
CA LEU A 112 21.66 -10.03 17.66
C LEU A 112 21.09 -11.05 16.66
N LEU A 113 21.67 -11.18 15.47
CA LEU A 113 21.19 -12.10 14.42
C LEU A 113 22.02 -13.39 14.45
N SER A 114 21.38 -14.56 14.33
CA SER A 114 22.09 -15.83 14.11
C SER A 114 22.58 -15.95 12.67
N ARG A 115 21.82 -15.39 11.72
CA ARG A 115 22.16 -15.36 10.30
C ARG A 115 22.03 -13.93 9.78
N ALA A 116 23.16 -13.29 9.56
CA ALA A 116 23.23 -11.89 9.16
C ALA A 116 23.83 -11.77 7.76
N ILE A 117 23.07 -11.26 6.81
CA ILE A 117 23.55 -11.02 5.44
C ILE A 117 23.77 -9.53 5.19
N ARG A 118 24.75 -9.19 4.36
CA ARG A 118 24.95 -7.80 3.94
C ARG A 118 23.98 -7.48 2.81
N LYS A 119 23.51 -6.24 2.76
CA LYS A 119 22.78 -5.73 1.59
C LYS A 119 23.71 -5.83 0.37
N LEU A 120 23.18 -6.25 -0.77
CA LEU A 120 23.95 -6.21 -2.01
C LEU A 120 24.36 -4.76 -2.28
N LYS A 121 25.63 -4.56 -2.64
CA LYS A 121 26.11 -3.26 -3.12
C LYS A 121 25.61 -3.11 -4.55
N HIS A 122 25.02 -1.97 -4.87
CA HIS A 122 24.63 -1.69 -6.25
C HIS A 122 25.86 -1.34 -7.09
N GLU A 123 26.09 -2.13 -8.14
CA GLU A 123 26.97 -1.77 -9.24
C GLU A 123 26.08 -1.19 -10.36
N GLY A 124 26.02 0.14 -10.48
CA GLY A 124 25.22 0.82 -11.51
C GLY A 124 24.58 2.14 -11.05
N THR A 125 24.07 2.92 -12.01
CA THR A 125 23.43 4.24 -11.80
C THR A 125 21.94 4.18 -11.48
N GLY A 126 21.30 3.00 -11.58
CA GLY A 126 19.88 2.81 -11.30
C GLY A 126 19.59 2.47 -9.84
N GLN A 127 18.59 3.13 -9.25
CA GLN A 127 18.09 2.78 -7.92
C GLN A 127 17.25 1.49 -8.00
N ARG A 128 17.29 0.68 -6.93
CA ARG A 128 16.69 -0.66 -6.92
C ARG A 128 15.22 -0.62 -6.54
N HIS A 129 14.39 -1.36 -7.26
CA HIS A 129 13.00 -1.57 -6.86
C HIS A 129 12.90 -2.21 -5.47
N GLN A 130 12.00 -1.69 -4.64
CA GLN A 130 11.87 -2.08 -3.24
C GLN A 130 11.39 -3.54 -3.06
N VAL A 131 10.63 -4.09 -4.01
CA VAL A 131 10.32 -5.55 -4.04
C VAL A 131 11.61 -6.37 -4.12
N ASN A 132 12.51 -5.99 -5.02
CA ASN A 132 13.78 -6.68 -5.21
C ASN A 132 14.67 -6.58 -3.95
N TYR A 133 14.48 -5.54 -3.12
CA TYR A 133 15.20 -5.40 -1.85
C TYR A 133 14.79 -6.48 -0.82
N TYR A 134 13.51 -6.87 -0.79
CA TYR A 134 13.03 -7.97 0.06
C TYR A 134 13.38 -9.33 -0.53
N GLU A 135 13.28 -9.49 -1.85
CA GLU A 135 13.70 -10.73 -2.54
C GLU A 135 15.19 -11.03 -2.32
N ASP A 136 16.05 -10.01 -2.37
CA ASP A 136 17.47 -10.17 -2.06
C ASP A 136 17.74 -10.70 -0.66
N LEU A 137 16.91 -10.29 0.31
CA LEU A 137 17.09 -10.73 1.68
C LEU A 137 16.93 -12.25 1.73
N VAL A 138 15.83 -12.75 1.18
CA VAL A 138 15.52 -14.18 1.24
C VAL A 138 16.45 -14.97 0.33
N HIS A 139 16.84 -14.41 -0.83
CA HIS A 139 17.83 -15.02 -1.72
C HIS A 139 19.22 -15.14 -1.05
N GLY A 140 19.69 -14.07 -0.42
CA GLY A 140 20.96 -14.08 0.32
C GLY A 140 20.95 -15.00 1.54
N LEU A 141 19.76 -15.33 2.07
CA LEU A 141 19.57 -16.36 3.09
C LEU A 141 19.51 -17.79 2.51
N GLY A 142 19.67 -17.95 1.20
CA GLY A 142 19.68 -19.24 0.50
C GLY A 142 18.29 -19.77 0.16
N MET A 143 17.27 -18.91 0.05
CA MET A 143 15.93 -19.30 -0.35
C MET A 143 15.71 -19.08 -1.86
N ASP A 144 14.97 -20.00 -2.49
CA ASP A 144 14.66 -19.90 -3.90
C ASP A 144 13.61 -18.83 -4.19
N LEU A 145 13.99 -17.92 -5.09
CA LEU A 145 13.09 -16.92 -5.62
C LEU A 145 12.26 -17.51 -6.74
N ASN A 146 10.96 -17.26 -6.68
CA ASN A 146 10.09 -17.28 -7.84
C ASN A 146 9.60 -15.84 -7.99
N LYS A 147 10.09 -15.14 -9.02
CA LYS A 147 9.78 -13.73 -9.23
C LYS A 147 8.30 -13.60 -9.59
N THR A 148 7.51 -13.17 -8.63
CA THR A 148 6.07 -12.99 -8.76
C THR A 148 5.68 -11.59 -8.32
N ASN A 149 4.64 -11.02 -8.91
CA ASN A 149 4.07 -9.78 -8.40
C ASN A 149 3.44 -10.03 -7.00
N PRO A 150 3.43 -9.00 -6.12
CA PRO A 150 2.59 -9.01 -4.93
C PRO A 150 1.15 -9.38 -5.29
N ARG A 151 0.54 -10.27 -4.50
CA ARG A 151 -0.82 -10.74 -4.72
C ARG A 151 -1.58 -10.81 -3.41
N LEU A 152 -2.82 -10.31 -3.45
CA LEU A 152 -3.81 -10.40 -2.40
C LEU A 152 -5.05 -11.08 -2.96
N ILE A 153 -5.62 -12.01 -2.21
CA ILE A 153 -6.87 -12.69 -2.55
C ILE A 153 -7.88 -12.36 -1.44
N PRO A 154 -8.81 -11.42 -1.68
CA PRO A 154 -9.82 -11.06 -0.69
C PRO A 154 -10.62 -12.27 -0.25
N SER A 155 -10.71 -12.47 1.07
CA SER A 155 -11.63 -13.45 1.63
C SER A 155 -13.08 -13.04 1.37
N GLN A 156 -14.02 -13.99 1.43
CA GLN A 156 -15.44 -13.68 1.29
C GLN A 156 -15.91 -12.70 2.38
N GLU A 157 -15.38 -12.81 3.59
CA GLU A 157 -15.64 -11.87 4.70
C GLU A 157 -15.24 -10.44 4.33
N MET A 158 -14.05 -10.23 3.76
CA MET A 158 -13.58 -8.91 3.33
C MET A 158 -14.48 -8.32 2.24
N LYS A 159 -14.86 -9.15 1.25
CA LYS A 159 -15.78 -8.72 0.18
C LYS A 159 -17.12 -8.27 0.74
N VAL A 160 -17.70 -9.04 1.67
CA VAL A 160 -18.97 -8.69 2.33
C VAL A 160 -18.83 -7.40 3.15
N LEU A 161 -17.75 -7.23 3.92
CA LEU A 161 -17.50 -5.99 4.68
C LEU A 161 -17.41 -4.76 3.78
N GLY A 162 -16.71 -4.88 2.63
CA GLY A 162 -16.63 -3.80 1.65
C GLY A 162 -17.99 -3.46 1.06
N THR A 163 -18.74 -4.48 0.63
CA THR A 163 -20.10 -4.31 0.06
C THR A 163 -21.08 -3.70 1.06
N ASP A 164 -21.13 -4.20 2.30
CA ASP A 164 -22.00 -3.67 3.35
C ASP A 164 -21.72 -2.19 3.63
N LEU A 165 -20.44 -1.78 3.68
CA LEU A 165 -20.10 -0.38 3.86
C LEU A 165 -20.52 0.49 2.67
N LEU A 166 -20.33 0.01 1.43
CA LEU A 166 -20.77 0.71 0.22
C LEU A 166 -22.30 0.87 0.19
N ASP A 167 -23.03 -0.19 0.54
CA ASP A 167 -24.50 -0.22 0.53
C ASP A 167 -25.08 0.70 1.62
N ARG A 168 -24.52 0.68 2.84
CA ARG A 168 -24.90 1.62 3.92
C ARG A 168 -24.66 3.09 3.55
N ARG A 169 -23.76 3.34 2.61
CA ARG A 169 -23.44 4.68 2.08
C ARG A 169 -24.18 5.00 0.78
N ASN A 170 -25.08 4.12 0.34
CA ASN A 170 -25.88 4.26 -0.87
C ASN A 170 -25.02 4.52 -2.12
N VAL A 171 -23.86 3.87 -2.22
CA VAL A 171 -22.97 4.00 -3.39
C VAL A 171 -23.61 3.31 -4.59
N ALA A 172 -23.86 4.05 -5.68
CA ALA A 172 -24.45 3.49 -6.89
C ALA A 172 -23.39 2.73 -7.69
N ARG A 173 -23.50 1.40 -7.80
CA ARG A 173 -22.52 0.53 -8.50
C ARG A 173 -23.13 -0.24 -9.67
N ASP A 174 -24.37 0.09 -10.01
CA ASP A 174 -25.20 -0.56 -11.03
C ASP A 174 -25.06 0.07 -12.43
N SER A 175 -24.42 1.23 -12.51
CA SER A 175 -24.30 2.04 -13.73
C SER A 175 -22.92 2.68 -13.80
N GLY A 176 -22.26 2.51 -14.95
CA GLY A 176 -20.92 3.03 -15.22
C GLY A 176 -19.79 2.35 -14.43
N PRO A 177 -18.54 2.76 -14.66
CA PRO A 177 -17.39 2.22 -13.95
C PRO A 177 -17.32 2.54 -12.45
N PHE A 178 -16.87 1.57 -11.64
CA PHE A 178 -16.59 1.80 -10.22
C PHE A 178 -15.09 2.08 -9.98
N ILE A 179 -14.77 3.27 -9.50
CA ILE A 179 -13.40 3.80 -9.43
C ILE A 179 -13.02 4.11 -7.99
N GLY A 180 -11.93 3.52 -7.52
CA GLY A 180 -11.35 3.83 -6.21
C GLY A 180 -10.31 4.94 -6.32
N ILE A 181 -10.31 5.88 -5.38
CA ILE A 181 -9.39 7.01 -5.37
C ILE A 181 -8.76 7.14 -3.98
N ALA A 182 -7.43 7.12 -3.91
CA ALA A 182 -6.68 7.37 -2.69
C ALA A 182 -5.84 8.66 -2.80
N PRO A 183 -6.37 9.81 -2.35
CA PRO A 183 -5.71 11.12 -2.47
C PRO A 183 -4.70 11.40 -1.35
N GLY A 184 -4.58 10.49 -0.38
CA GLY A 184 -3.65 10.58 0.73
C GLY A 184 -2.20 10.28 0.35
N ALA A 185 -1.30 10.54 1.30
CA ALA A 185 0.09 10.11 1.24
C ALA A 185 0.72 10.10 2.64
N ALA A 186 0.89 8.91 3.23
CA ALA A 186 1.33 8.77 4.61
C ALA A 186 2.80 9.18 4.86
N TYR A 187 3.61 9.28 3.80
CA TYR A 187 5.02 9.69 3.90
C TYR A 187 5.17 11.21 4.14
N GLY A 188 4.27 12.04 3.58
CA GLY A 188 4.34 13.50 3.70
C GLY A 188 3.51 14.22 2.64
N HIS A 189 3.19 15.51 2.90
CA HIS A 189 2.32 16.32 2.04
C HIS A 189 2.93 16.59 0.65
N ALA A 190 4.25 16.52 0.50
CA ALA A 190 4.93 16.69 -0.80
C ALA A 190 4.47 15.70 -1.88
N LYS A 191 3.92 14.54 -1.49
CA LYS A 191 3.40 13.51 -2.40
C LYS A 191 1.92 13.68 -2.75
N ARG A 192 1.20 14.64 -2.16
CA ARG A 192 -0.25 14.80 -2.38
C ARG A 192 -0.51 15.63 -3.63
N TRP A 193 -1.27 15.07 -4.58
CA TRP A 193 -1.73 15.80 -5.76
C TRP A 193 -2.88 16.75 -5.39
N SER A 194 -3.13 17.75 -6.23
CA SER A 194 -4.07 18.84 -5.95
C SER A 194 -5.50 18.31 -5.73
N PRO A 195 -6.15 18.65 -4.59
CA PRO A 195 -7.57 18.33 -4.37
C PRO A 195 -8.49 18.82 -5.49
N LEU A 196 -8.21 20.01 -6.04
CA LEU A 196 -8.97 20.57 -7.17
C LEU A 196 -8.88 19.66 -8.40
N ARG A 197 -7.70 19.09 -8.68
CA ARG A 197 -7.53 18.22 -9.84
C ARG A 197 -8.17 16.85 -9.67
N PHE A 198 -8.15 16.31 -8.45
CA PHE A 198 -8.98 15.13 -8.15
C PHE A 198 -10.47 15.41 -8.39
N ALA A 199 -10.97 16.57 -7.97
CA ALA A 199 -12.35 16.98 -8.21
C ALA A 199 -12.68 17.12 -9.71
N GLU A 200 -11.79 17.73 -10.49
CA GLU A 200 -11.91 17.81 -11.96
C GLU A 200 -12.02 16.41 -12.60
N VAL A 201 -11.15 15.48 -12.20
CA VAL A 201 -11.16 14.08 -12.68
C VAL A 201 -12.48 13.39 -12.33
N ILE A 202 -12.91 13.45 -11.07
CA ILE A 202 -14.15 12.83 -10.60
C ILE A 202 -15.35 13.36 -11.38
N LEU A 203 -15.45 14.68 -11.52
CA LEU A 203 -16.57 15.32 -12.21
C LEU A 203 -16.59 14.98 -13.70
N ARG A 204 -15.42 14.93 -14.34
CA ARG A 204 -15.31 14.56 -15.76
C ARG A 204 -15.73 13.11 -15.99
N LEU A 205 -15.26 12.16 -15.18
CA LEU A 205 -15.59 10.74 -15.29
C LEU A 205 -17.07 10.47 -15.03
N TYR A 206 -17.68 11.15 -14.06
CA TYR A 206 -19.13 11.10 -13.86
C TYR A 206 -19.88 11.60 -15.11
N ARG A 207 -19.47 12.73 -15.70
CA ARG A 207 -20.17 13.32 -16.85
C ARG A 207 -19.93 12.58 -18.17
N SER A 208 -18.76 11.98 -18.37
CA SER A 208 -18.41 11.33 -19.64
C SER A 208 -18.90 9.89 -19.74
N ILE A 209 -18.80 9.13 -18.65
CA ILE A 209 -19.01 7.68 -18.65
C ILE A 209 -19.86 7.20 -17.45
N ASP A 210 -20.54 8.12 -16.77
CA ASP A 210 -21.41 7.84 -15.62
C ASP A 210 -20.69 7.08 -14.49
N ALA A 211 -19.39 7.29 -14.33
CA ALA A 211 -18.59 6.59 -13.33
C ALA A 211 -19.00 6.94 -11.91
N THR A 212 -18.84 5.96 -11.02
CA THR A 212 -18.96 6.13 -9.57
C THR A 212 -17.58 6.12 -8.93
N CYS A 213 -17.26 7.19 -8.19
CA CYS A 213 -15.98 7.35 -7.53
C CYS A 213 -16.10 7.22 -6.01
N VAL A 214 -15.17 6.50 -5.37
CA VAL A 214 -15.06 6.45 -3.90
C VAL A 214 -13.70 6.90 -3.43
N LEU A 215 -13.67 7.84 -2.47
CA LEU A 215 -12.42 8.19 -1.80
C LEU A 215 -12.14 7.20 -0.67
N VAL A 216 -10.93 6.65 -0.65
CA VAL A 216 -10.45 5.79 0.43
C VAL A 216 -9.14 6.33 0.99
N GLY A 217 -8.91 6.09 2.28
CA GLY A 217 -7.74 6.63 2.98
C GLY A 217 -7.88 6.48 4.48
N SER A 218 -6.79 6.80 5.18
CA SER A 218 -6.75 6.75 6.64
C SER A 218 -7.40 7.99 7.25
N ASN A 219 -7.58 8.00 8.58
CA ASN A 219 -8.02 9.20 9.29
C ASN A 219 -7.08 10.42 9.09
N ALA A 220 -5.81 10.19 8.75
CA ALA A 220 -4.84 11.25 8.49
C ALA A 220 -4.99 11.92 7.11
N ASP A 221 -5.90 11.40 6.27
CA ASP A 221 -6.16 11.92 4.93
C ASP A 221 -7.50 12.69 4.83
N ARG A 222 -8.19 12.89 5.98
CA ARG A 222 -9.50 13.55 6.03
C ARG A 222 -9.48 14.96 5.45
N ASP A 223 -8.40 15.70 5.67
CA ASP A 223 -8.19 17.05 5.12
C ASP A 223 -8.21 17.04 3.59
N ALA A 224 -7.53 16.07 2.97
CA ALA A 224 -7.54 15.88 1.52
C ALA A 224 -8.95 15.54 1.01
N GLY A 225 -9.66 14.64 1.70
CA GLY A 225 -11.05 14.28 1.36
C GLY A 225 -12.00 15.48 1.38
N SER A 226 -11.99 16.25 2.47
CA SER A 226 -12.85 17.43 2.62
C SER A 226 -12.51 18.54 1.62
N ALA A 227 -11.24 18.69 1.24
CA ALA A 227 -10.83 19.63 0.20
C ALA A 227 -11.35 19.21 -1.19
N ILE A 228 -11.36 17.91 -1.50
CA ILE A 228 -11.92 17.39 -2.75
C ILE A 228 -13.44 17.59 -2.79
N GLU A 229 -14.14 17.28 -1.69
CA GLU A 229 -15.58 17.54 -1.55
C GLU A 229 -15.94 19.01 -1.80
N SER A 230 -15.18 19.92 -1.17
CA SER A 230 -15.40 21.37 -1.32
C SER A 230 -15.14 21.85 -2.76
N ALA A 231 -14.10 21.33 -3.41
CA ALA A 231 -13.79 21.64 -4.80
C ALA A 231 -14.88 21.10 -5.76
N LEU A 232 -15.39 19.89 -5.52
CA LEU A 232 -16.48 19.31 -6.30
C LEU A 232 -17.75 20.15 -6.23
N LEU A 233 -18.14 20.61 -5.04
CA LEU A 233 -19.29 21.50 -4.88
C LEU A 233 -19.14 22.77 -5.71
N THR A 234 -17.94 23.37 -5.72
CA THR A 234 -17.67 24.59 -6.48
C THR A 234 -17.75 24.34 -8.00
N LEU A 235 -17.16 23.26 -8.49
CA LEU A 235 -17.12 22.92 -9.92
C LEU A 235 -18.49 22.47 -10.47
N ASP A 236 -19.32 21.83 -9.64
CA ASP A 236 -20.63 21.34 -10.07
C ASP A 236 -21.69 22.45 -10.10
N HIS A 237 -21.51 23.51 -9.30
CA HIS A 237 -22.41 24.68 -9.26
C HIS A 237 -22.30 25.62 -10.48
N ASP A 238 -21.33 25.43 -11.38
CA ASP A 238 -21.06 26.32 -12.52
C ASP A 238 -22.06 26.16 -13.69
N GLY A 239 -23.34 26.42 -13.40
CA GLY A 239 -24.40 26.67 -14.39
C GLY A 239 -24.92 25.47 -15.19
N GLN A 240 -24.60 24.22 -14.82
CA GLN A 240 -24.95 23.03 -15.61
C GLN A 240 -26.29 22.38 -15.21
N LYS A 241 -26.95 21.75 -16.19
CA LYS A 241 -28.35 21.27 -16.11
C LYS A 241 -28.58 20.04 -15.22
N THR A 242 -27.54 19.36 -14.76
CA THR A 242 -27.70 18.13 -13.93
C THR A 242 -26.57 18.02 -12.92
N PRO A 243 -26.82 18.30 -11.62
CA PRO A 243 -25.82 18.15 -10.59
C PRO A 243 -25.44 16.68 -10.40
N MET A 244 -24.25 16.45 -9.84
CA MET A 244 -23.80 15.11 -9.51
C MET A 244 -24.69 14.50 -8.43
N ARG A 245 -25.14 13.27 -8.69
CA ARG A 245 -25.92 12.51 -7.71
C ARG A 245 -25.02 12.13 -6.54
N SER A 246 -25.49 12.31 -5.32
CA SER A 246 -24.71 12.01 -4.11
C SER A 246 -24.28 10.54 -4.02
N GLN A 247 -24.96 9.64 -4.72
CA GLN A 247 -24.60 8.21 -4.82
C GLN A 247 -23.41 7.93 -5.75
N LYS A 248 -23.04 8.86 -6.64
CA LYS A 248 -21.97 8.71 -7.65
C LYS A 248 -20.60 9.15 -7.14
N PHE A 249 -20.55 9.84 -6.00
CA PHE A 249 -19.31 10.19 -5.32
C PHE A 249 -19.48 10.04 -3.81
N VAL A 250 -18.67 9.18 -3.19
CA VAL A 250 -18.72 8.95 -1.74
C VAL A 250 -17.33 9.00 -1.13
N ASN A 251 -17.17 9.81 -0.08
CA ASN A 251 -15.95 9.89 0.70
C ASN A 251 -15.98 8.90 1.87
N LEU A 252 -15.11 7.88 1.82
CA LEU A 252 -14.94 6.85 2.85
C LEU A 252 -13.63 6.98 3.63
N ILE A 253 -12.93 8.11 3.50
CA ILE A 253 -11.67 8.35 4.19
C ILE A 253 -11.88 8.27 5.70
N GLY A 254 -11.07 7.43 6.36
CA GLY A 254 -11.16 7.20 7.81
C GLY A 254 -12.34 6.34 8.26
N MET A 255 -13.10 5.76 7.32
CA MET A 255 -14.27 4.91 7.59
C MET A 255 -14.02 3.43 7.31
N THR A 256 -12.81 3.08 6.89
CA THR A 256 -12.40 1.71 6.56
C THR A 256 -11.29 1.24 7.49
N ASP A 257 -11.34 -0.03 7.88
CA ASP A 257 -10.15 -0.76 8.28
C ASP A 257 -9.53 -1.43 7.05
N ILE A 258 -8.41 -2.15 7.23
CA ILE A 258 -7.72 -2.78 6.11
C ILE A 258 -8.57 -3.88 5.42
N SER A 259 -9.45 -4.54 6.16
CA SER A 259 -10.32 -5.61 5.63
C SER A 259 -11.41 -5.03 4.73
N ALA A 260 -12.10 -3.97 5.20
CA ALA A 260 -13.10 -3.25 4.42
C ALA A 260 -12.46 -2.54 3.21
N LEU A 261 -11.25 -1.98 3.38
CA LEU A 261 -10.50 -1.38 2.26
C LEU A 261 -10.22 -2.40 1.16
N ILE A 262 -9.71 -3.59 1.51
CA ILE A 262 -9.49 -4.68 0.55
C ILE A 262 -10.81 -5.06 -0.14
N GLY A 263 -11.89 -5.19 0.64
CA GLY A 263 -13.23 -5.48 0.13
C GLY A 263 -13.73 -4.47 -0.90
N ILE A 264 -13.57 -3.17 -0.63
CA ILE A 264 -13.96 -2.08 -1.54
C ILE A 264 -13.08 -2.08 -2.78
N VAL A 265 -11.76 -2.07 -2.61
CA VAL A 265 -10.81 -1.94 -3.73
C VAL A 265 -10.90 -3.12 -4.68
N SER A 266 -11.18 -4.33 -4.17
CA SER A 266 -11.36 -5.53 -5.00
C SER A 266 -12.56 -5.47 -5.97
N GLN A 267 -13.43 -4.47 -5.83
CA GLN A 267 -14.59 -4.26 -6.69
C GLN A 267 -14.36 -3.15 -7.72
N CYS A 268 -13.27 -2.39 -7.60
CA CYS A 268 -12.94 -1.30 -8.52
C CYS A 268 -12.52 -1.85 -9.88
N GLN A 269 -12.83 -1.12 -10.95
CA GLN A 269 -12.35 -1.43 -12.30
C GLN A 269 -10.99 -0.79 -12.58
N VAL A 270 -10.75 0.41 -12.03
CA VAL A 270 -9.47 1.11 -12.04
C VAL A 270 -9.28 1.85 -10.72
N PHE A 271 -8.03 2.17 -10.39
CA PHE A 271 -7.68 2.85 -9.15
C PHE A 271 -6.77 4.06 -9.40
N LEU A 272 -7.13 5.22 -8.86
CA LEU A 272 -6.32 6.44 -8.93
C LEU A 272 -5.67 6.71 -7.57
N SER A 273 -4.36 6.94 -7.52
CA SER A 273 -3.70 7.30 -6.26
C SER A 273 -2.47 8.19 -6.46
N ASN A 274 -2.03 8.84 -5.38
CA ASN A 274 -0.64 9.25 -5.28
C ASN A 274 0.27 8.02 -5.02
N ASP A 275 1.59 8.21 -5.02
CA ASP A 275 2.55 7.25 -4.47
C ASP A 275 2.29 6.97 -2.97
N SER A 276 1.53 5.91 -2.69
CA SER A 276 0.99 5.58 -1.37
C SER A 276 0.87 4.07 -1.14
N GLY A 277 0.59 3.65 0.09
CA GLY A 277 0.33 2.23 0.39
C GLY A 277 -0.94 1.69 -0.30
N ALA A 278 -1.95 2.54 -0.51
CA ALA A 278 -3.19 2.14 -1.18
C ALA A 278 -2.96 1.81 -2.66
N MET A 279 -2.04 2.53 -3.32
CA MET A 279 -1.59 2.24 -4.69
C MET A 279 -1.06 0.79 -4.82
N HIS A 280 -0.16 0.39 -3.92
CA HIS A 280 0.39 -0.97 -3.92
C HIS A 280 -0.69 -2.02 -3.59
N LEU A 281 -1.58 -1.72 -2.63
CA LEU A 281 -2.69 -2.62 -2.27
C LEU A 281 -3.61 -2.87 -3.47
N ALA A 282 -4.00 -1.83 -4.21
CA ALA A 282 -4.84 -1.96 -5.40
C ALA A 282 -4.15 -2.82 -6.48
N SER A 283 -2.86 -2.57 -6.72
CA SER A 283 -2.07 -3.36 -7.66
C SER A 283 -1.97 -4.83 -7.25
N ALA A 284 -1.82 -5.12 -5.96
CA ALA A 284 -1.76 -6.49 -5.45
C ALA A 284 -3.12 -7.23 -5.53
N LEU A 285 -4.22 -6.47 -5.64
CA LEU A 285 -5.55 -7.00 -5.95
C LEU A 285 -5.81 -7.12 -7.46
N ASP A 286 -4.78 -6.91 -8.28
CA ASP A 286 -4.83 -6.93 -9.75
C ASP A 286 -5.76 -5.86 -10.37
N ILE A 287 -5.97 -4.77 -9.63
CA ILE A 287 -6.70 -3.60 -10.12
C ILE A 287 -5.73 -2.70 -10.89
N PRO A 288 -6.02 -2.32 -12.15
CA PRO A 288 -5.21 -1.35 -12.89
C PRO A 288 -5.07 -0.04 -12.13
N VAL A 289 -3.83 0.45 -12.00
CA VAL A 289 -3.53 1.64 -11.21
C VAL A 289 -3.03 2.79 -12.08
N THR A 290 -3.67 3.95 -11.99
CA THR A 290 -3.08 5.22 -12.43
C THR A 290 -2.49 5.92 -11.21
N ALA A 291 -1.18 6.16 -11.21
CA ALA A 291 -0.48 6.69 -10.05
C ALA A 291 0.25 8.01 -10.35
N VAL A 292 0.04 9.01 -9.49
CA VAL A 292 0.68 10.32 -9.57
C VAL A 292 1.94 10.34 -8.70
N PHE A 293 3.09 10.60 -9.31
CA PHE A 293 4.40 10.64 -8.66
C PHE A 293 5.02 12.04 -8.73
N GLY A 294 5.51 12.52 -7.58
CA GLY A 294 6.19 13.81 -7.45
C GLY A 294 7.60 13.68 -6.90
N PRO A 295 7.80 13.79 -5.58
CA PRO A 295 9.14 13.82 -4.98
C PRO A 295 9.83 12.45 -4.94
N SER A 296 9.08 11.36 -5.09
CA SER A 296 9.58 9.98 -5.11
C SER A 296 10.11 9.55 -6.47
N ASP A 297 11.03 8.58 -6.41
CA ASP A 297 11.54 7.87 -7.58
C ASP A 297 10.60 6.71 -7.93
N GLU A 298 10.02 6.79 -9.12
CA GLU A 298 9.11 5.80 -9.68
C GLU A 298 9.79 4.45 -9.92
N PHE A 299 11.09 4.42 -10.21
CA PHE A 299 11.83 3.18 -10.44
C PHE A 299 12.06 2.38 -9.16
N GLN A 300 11.92 3.02 -7.99
CA GLN A 300 12.04 2.35 -6.69
C GLN A 300 10.72 1.79 -6.16
N THR A 301 9.61 2.51 -6.36
CA THR A 301 8.34 2.22 -5.67
C THR A 301 7.12 2.24 -6.59
N SER A 302 7.28 2.07 -7.90
CA SER A 302 6.13 1.78 -8.78
C SER A 302 5.34 0.56 -8.27
N PRO A 303 4.01 0.52 -8.44
CA PRO A 303 3.27 -0.71 -8.25
C PRO A 303 3.70 -1.77 -9.27
N LEU A 304 3.67 -3.05 -8.89
CA LEU A 304 3.92 -4.14 -9.82
C LEU A 304 2.59 -4.71 -10.32
N GLY A 305 2.38 -4.73 -11.62
CA GLY A 305 1.12 -5.12 -12.25
C GLY A 305 0.73 -4.16 -13.37
N ARG A 306 -0.56 -4.12 -13.74
CA ARG A 306 -1.09 -3.18 -14.73
C ARG A 306 -1.14 -1.78 -14.14
N HIS A 307 -0.34 -0.87 -14.67
CA HIS A 307 -0.29 0.48 -14.13
C HIS A 307 0.19 1.52 -15.15
N THR A 308 -0.16 2.78 -14.88
CA THR A 308 0.32 3.97 -15.58
C THR A 308 0.90 4.92 -14.54
N ILE A 309 2.19 5.23 -14.64
CA ILE A 309 2.84 6.24 -13.79
C ILE A 309 2.79 7.60 -14.48
N LEU A 310 2.27 8.60 -13.78
CA LEU A 310 2.26 9.98 -14.22
C LEU A 310 3.27 10.78 -13.42
N VAL A 311 4.23 11.35 -14.14
CA VAL A 311 5.27 12.22 -13.62
C VAL A 311 5.31 13.54 -14.39
N ASN A 312 5.72 14.60 -13.71
CA ASN A 312 6.17 15.84 -14.35
C ASN A 312 7.68 16.01 -14.12
N PRO A 313 8.52 15.85 -15.17
CA PRO A 313 9.97 15.99 -15.05
C PRO A 313 10.36 17.41 -14.63
N VAL A 314 11.05 17.53 -13.50
CA VAL A 314 11.57 18.80 -12.98
C VAL A 314 12.94 18.57 -12.34
N ARG A 315 13.80 19.60 -12.35
CA ARG A 315 15.19 19.49 -11.89
C ARG A 315 15.35 19.00 -10.44
N CYS A 316 14.40 19.30 -9.55
CA CYS A 316 14.47 18.89 -8.16
C CYS A 316 14.04 17.43 -7.91
N ARG A 317 13.50 16.72 -8.92
CA ARG A 317 12.99 15.36 -8.77
C ARG A 317 14.07 14.32 -9.14
N PRO A 318 14.18 13.20 -8.40
CA PRO A 318 13.51 12.89 -7.13
C PRO A 318 14.22 13.56 -5.93
N CYS A 319 13.47 14.26 -5.06
CA CYS A 319 14.04 14.90 -3.86
C CYS A 319 13.82 14.11 -2.58
N LEU A 320 12.84 13.18 -2.56
CA LEU A 320 12.44 12.38 -1.39
C LEU A 320 12.05 13.21 -0.14
N LEU A 321 11.79 14.51 -0.29
CA LEU A 321 11.38 15.36 0.83
C LEU A 321 9.93 15.07 1.23
N ARG A 322 9.65 15.15 2.54
CA ARG A 322 8.29 14.99 3.09
C ARG A 322 7.43 16.23 2.86
N GLU A 323 8.05 17.39 2.94
CA GLU A 323 7.47 18.71 2.69
C GLU A 323 8.21 19.37 1.53
N CYS A 324 7.49 20.03 0.64
CA CYS A 324 8.09 20.73 -0.49
C CYS A 324 8.51 22.14 -0.05
N PRO A 325 9.78 22.54 -0.19
CA PRO A 325 10.23 23.87 0.19
C PRO A 325 9.98 24.94 -0.89
N ILE A 326 9.29 24.58 -1.98
CA ILE A 326 9.06 25.44 -3.15
C ILE A 326 7.58 25.40 -3.57
N ASP A 327 7.27 25.22 -4.86
CA ASP A 327 5.95 25.40 -5.47
C ASP A 327 5.24 24.09 -5.88
N HIS A 328 5.74 22.94 -5.44
CA HIS A 328 5.21 21.61 -5.81
C HIS A 328 5.11 21.38 -7.34
N ARG A 329 5.93 22.03 -8.16
CA ARG A 329 5.91 21.89 -9.64
C ARG A 329 5.95 20.45 -10.18
N CYS A 330 6.50 19.49 -9.43
CA CYS A 330 6.45 18.07 -9.81
C CYS A 330 5.03 17.49 -9.73
N MET A 331 4.20 17.95 -8.79
CA MET A 331 2.80 17.53 -8.65
C MET A 331 1.86 18.43 -9.47
N SER A 332 2.06 19.76 -9.40
CA SER A 332 1.22 20.73 -10.10
C SER A 332 1.46 20.79 -11.61
N GLY A 333 2.49 20.13 -12.14
CA GLY A 333 2.65 19.95 -13.58
C GLY A 333 1.83 18.80 -14.19
N ILE A 334 1.22 17.93 -13.37
CA ILE A 334 0.46 16.76 -13.84
C ILE A 334 -1.02 17.14 -13.97
N SER A 335 -1.49 17.47 -15.18
CA SER A 335 -2.87 17.92 -15.42
C SER A 335 -3.91 16.84 -15.15
N SER A 336 -5.15 17.26 -14.89
CA SER A 336 -6.31 16.36 -14.81
C SER A 336 -6.56 15.62 -16.12
N ASP A 337 -6.41 16.28 -17.27
CA ASP A 337 -6.55 15.64 -18.60
C ASP A 337 -5.64 14.41 -18.76
N ARG A 338 -4.36 14.51 -18.40
CA ARG A 338 -3.42 13.38 -18.46
C ARG A 338 -3.84 12.22 -17.56
N VAL A 339 -4.47 12.52 -16.42
CA VAL A 339 -4.98 11.50 -15.49
C VAL A 339 -6.24 10.85 -16.07
N ILE A 340 -7.15 11.63 -16.65
CA ILE A 340 -8.38 11.13 -17.27
C ILE A 340 -8.06 10.23 -18.47
N GLU A 341 -7.17 10.66 -19.36
CA GLU A 341 -6.71 9.87 -20.52
C GLU A 341 -6.13 8.51 -20.07
N ALA A 342 -5.31 8.51 -19.02
CA ALA A 342 -4.74 7.28 -18.47
C ALA A 342 -5.82 6.35 -17.87
N LEU A 343 -6.80 6.89 -17.16
CA LEU A 343 -7.90 6.12 -16.58
C LEU A 343 -8.84 5.56 -17.65
N GLU A 344 -9.21 6.37 -18.65
CA GLU A 344 -10.06 5.94 -19.77
C GLU A 344 -9.37 4.83 -20.58
N GLN A 345 -8.07 4.96 -20.86
CA GLN A 345 -7.30 3.91 -21.52
C GLN A 345 -7.31 2.59 -20.71
N GLN A 346 -7.09 2.66 -19.40
CA GLN A 346 -7.13 1.48 -18.52
C GLN A 346 -8.52 0.83 -18.46
N LEU A 347 -9.59 1.63 -18.52
CA LEU A 347 -10.97 1.11 -18.56
C LEU A 347 -11.28 0.39 -19.87
N ILE A 348 -10.78 0.90 -21.01
CA ILE A 348 -10.91 0.25 -22.32
C ILE A 348 -10.16 -1.10 -22.32
N GLU A 349 -8.94 -1.11 -21.80
CA GLU A 349 -8.13 -2.34 -21.70
C GLU A 349 -8.72 -3.37 -20.73
N ALA A 350 -9.44 -2.95 -19.68
CA ALA A 350 -10.08 -3.86 -18.73
C ALA A 350 -11.37 -4.52 -19.27
N THR A 351 -11.94 -3.98 -20.36
CA THR A 351 -13.16 -4.49 -21.00
C THR A 351 -12.91 -5.27 -22.28
N SER A 352 -11.66 -5.24 -22.77
CA SER A 352 -11.16 -6.01 -23.93
C SER A 352 -10.58 -7.35 -23.47
#